data_AF-A0A838Y9T8-F1
#
_entry.id   AF-A0A838Y9T8-F1
#
_cell.length_a   1.000
_cell.length_b   1.000
_cell.length_c   1.000
_cell.angle_alpha   90.00
_cell.angle_beta   90.00
_cell.angle_gamma   90.00
#
_symmetry.space_group_name_H-M   'P 1'
#
loop_
_entity.id
_entity.type
_entity.pdbx_description
1 polymer ?
#
loop_
_entity_poly.entity_id
_entity_poly.type
_entity_poly.pdbx_seq_one_letter_code
_entity_poly.pdbx_strand_id
1 'polypeptide(L)'
;MTPYGYCMCGCGQHTQLASKNDRSKGWVRGVPLKYLKGHNVVVNAHANTARAIGNKYLSSHGYVRVTLGSGLREYEHILVAEKALGRKLRNFGRGNPNTEVVHHIDGNKTNNAPSNLLVCTHRYRTELHHRLEHSPAWPEFEKVTRNAKGARHA
;
A
#
# COMPACT_ATOMS: atom_id res chain seq x y z
N MET A 1 18.50 -4.94 -29.38
CA MET A 1 19.65 -4.02 -29.25
C MET A 1 19.21 -2.64 -29.69
N THR A 2 19.37 -1.61 -28.87
CA THR A 2 19.06 -0.23 -29.25
C THR A 2 20.19 0.31 -30.12
N PRO A 3 19.94 0.84 -31.34
CA PRO A 3 21.00 1.35 -32.20
C PRO A 3 21.74 2.54 -31.56
N TYR A 4 23.03 2.69 -31.88
CA TYR A 4 23.86 3.77 -31.36
C TYR A 4 23.27 5.15 -31.74
N GLY A 5 23.24 6.09 -30.79
CA GLY A 5 22.64 7.40 -30.98
C GLY A 5 21.12 7.49 -30.79
N TYR A 6 20.47 6.39 -30.39
CA TYR A 6 19.04 6.37 -30.01
C TYR A 6 18.84 6.26 -28.51
N CYS A 7 17.73 6.83 -28.04
CA CYS A 7 17.36 6.84 -26.64
C CYS A 7 17.10 5.42 -26.12
N MET A 8 17.83 5.02 -25.07
CA MET A 8 17.74 3.67 -24.51
C MET A 8 16.48 3.42 -23.68
N CYS A 9 15.52 4.35 -23.62
CA CYS A 9 14.21 4.10 -23.02
C CYS A 9 13.25 3.35 -23.94
N GLY A 10 13.60 3.14 -25.22
CA GLY A 10 12.75 2.45 -26.20
C GLY A 10 11.76 3.35 -26.95
N CYS A 11 11.86 4.68 -26.85
CA CYS A 11 10.96 5.60 -27.55
C CYS A 11 11.26 5.81 -29.05
N GLY A 12 12.35 5.23 -29.58
CA GLY A 12 12.75 5.35 -30.99
C GLY A 12 13.34 6.71 -31.39
N GLN A 13 13.54 7.64 -30.47
CA GLN A 13 14.06 8.98 -30.76
C GLN A 13 15.59 9.05 -30.68
N HIS A 14 16.21 9.89 -31.52
CA HIS A 14 17.65 10.18 -31.47
C HIS A 14 18.03 11.04 -30.27
N THR A 15 19.19 10.76 -29.68
CA THR A 15 19.75 11.52 -28.55
C THR A 15 20.73 12.58 -29.04
N GLN A 16 20.84 13.68 -28.32
CA GLN A 16 21.87 14.69 -28.57
C GLN A 16 23.25 14.18 -28.16
N LEU A 17 24.29 14.72 -28.80
CA LEU A 17 25.67 14.50 -28.37
C LEU A 17 25.95 15.22 -27.04
N ALA A 18 26.72 14.58 -26.16
CA ALA A 18 27.12 15.22 -24.92
C ALA A 18 28.02 16.43 -25.22
N SER A 19 27.65 17.59 -24.69
CA SER A 19 28.40 18.84 -24.88
C SER A 19 29.70 18.90 -24.07
N LYS A 20 29.79 18.11 -22.99
CA LYS A 20 30.92 18.07 -22.06
C LYS A 20 31.18 16.67 -21.52
N ASN A 21 32.37 16.49 -20.96
CA ASN A 21 32.70 15.32 -20.15
C ASN A 21 32.08 15.46 -18.75
N ASP A 22 31.40 14.42 -18.26
CA ASP A 22 30.84 14.35 -16.90
C ASP A 22 30.92 12.90 -16.39
N ARG A 23 31.92 12.60 -15.53
CA ARG A 23 32.14 11.25 -14.99
C ARG A 23 30.97 10.76 -14.14
N SER A 24 30.27 11.66 -13.42
CA SER A 24 29.16 11.27 -12.54
C SER A 24 27.97 10.68 -13.30
N LYS A 25 27.79 11.13 -14.55
CA LYS A 25 26.72 10.68 -15.45
C LYS A 25 27.22 9.75 -16.56
N GLY A 26 28.53 9.50 -16.61
CA GLY A 26 29.18 8.75 -17.69
C GLY A 26 29.13 9.44 -19.05
N TRP A 27 29.06 10.78 -19.10
CA TRP A 27 29.03 11.53 -20.35
C TRP A 27 30.44 11.76 -20.89
N VAL A 28 30.63 11.46 -22.16
CA VAL A 28 31.86 11.73 -22.92
C VAL A 28 31.52 12.69 -24.04
N ARG A 29 32.23 13.81 -24.13
CA ARG A 29 31.99 14.87 -25.10
C ARG A 29 32.01 14.30 -26.52
N GLY A 30 30.99 14.63 -27.31
CA GLY A 30 30.84 14.15 -28.68
C GLY A 30 30.24 12.75 -28.82
N VAL A 31 30.02 12.02 -27.72
CA VAL A 31 29.29 10.73 -27.71
C VAL A 31 27.80 11.01 -27.48
N PRO A 32 26.87 10.29 -28.15
CA PRO A 32 25.44 10.43 -27.90
C PRO A 32 25.08 10.12 -26.45
N LEU A 33 24.16 10.91 -25.89
CA LEU A 33 23.64 10.70 -24.55
C LEU A 33 22.86 9.37 -24.48
N LYS A 34 22.88 8.70 -23.31
CA LYS A 34 22.17 7.43 -23.12
C LYS A 34 20.64 7.56 -23.20
N TYR A 35 20.12 8.69 -22.74
CA TYR A 35 18.69 9.01 -22.73
C TYR A 35 18.47 10.48 -23.09
N LEU A 36 17.33 10.79 -23.70
CA LEU A 36 16.84 12.16 -23.79
C LEU A 36 16.57 12.74 -22.40
N LYS A 37 16.65 14.07 -22.27
CA LYS A 37 16.43 14.76 -20.98
C LYS A 37 15.06 14.37 -20.41
N GLY A 38 15.03 13.88 -19.17
CA GLY A 38 13.82 13.43 -18.49
C GLY A 38 13.40 11.99 -18.78
N HIS A 39 13.90 11.38 -19.87
CA HIS A 39 13.53 10.01 -20.23
C HIS A 39 14.20 8.97 -19.34
N ASN A 40 15.30 9.33 -18.66
CA ASN A 40 15.93 8.49 -17.63
C ASN A 40 15.06 8.36 -16.35
N VAL A 41 14.18 9.32 -16.08
CA VAL A 41 13.27 9.28 -14.92
C VAL A 41 12.15 8.27 -15.18
N VAL A 42 11.59 8.25 -16.38
CA VAL A 42 10.50 7.34 -16.77
C VAL A 42 10.94 5.89 -16.57
N VAL A 43 12.11 5.50 -17.08
CA VAL A 43 12.60 4.11 -16.95
C VAL A 43 12.82 3.71 -15.48
N ASN A 44 13.43 4.59 -14.68
CA ASN A 44 13.69 4.34 -13.28
C ASN A 44 12.41 4.36 -12.42
N ALA A 45 11.44 5.22 -12.73
CA ALA A 45 10.16 5.29 -12.02
C ALA A 45 9.31 4.04 -12.23
N HIS A 46 9.26 3.50 -13.46
CA HIS A 46 8.58 2.23 -13.74
C HIS A 46 9.28 1.05 -13.04
N ALA A 47 10.61 0.99 -13.09
CA ALA A 47 11.36 -0.07 -12.42
C ALA A 47 11.21 -0.02 -10.89
N ASN A 48 11.22 1.17 -10.29
CA ASN A 48 11.05 1.35 -8.85
C ASN A 48 9.63 1.04 -8.39
N THR A 49 8.60 1.41 -9.17
CA THR A 49 7.21 1.08 -8.82
C THR A 49 6.94 -0.42 -8.94
N ALA A 50 7.47 -1.10 -9.97
CA ALA A 50 7.36 -2.55 -10.10
C ALA A 50 8.04 -3.30 -8.95
N ARG A 51 9.24 -2.87 -8.55
CA ARG A 51 9.96 -3.42 -7.38
C ARG A 51 9.23 -3.20 -6.05
N ALA A 52 8.39 -2.18 -5.97
CA ALA A 52 7.65 -1.85 -4.75
C ALA A 52 6.35 -2.66 -4.60
N ILE A 53 5.83 -3.26 -5.68
CA ILE A 53 4.61 -4.08 -5.61
C ILE A 53 4.84 -5.24 -4.65
N GLY A 54 3.91 -5.45 -3.73
CA GLY A 54 3.99 -6.48 -2.70
C GLY A 54 4.70 -6.07 -1.42
N ASN A 55 5.42 -4.93 -1.39
CA ASN A 55 6.04 -4.44 -0.16
C ASN A 55 4.99 -4.20 0.94
N LYS A 56 5.27 -4.72 2.13
CA LYS A 56 4.42 -4.62 3.32
C LYS A 56 4.96 -3.63 4.33
N TYR A 57 4.08 -2.90 4.99
CA TYR A 57 4.44 -1.98 6.06
C TYR A 57 3.27 -1.78 7.04
N LEU A 58 3.56 -1.36 8.27
CA LEU A 58 2.53 -1.06 9.27
C LEU A 58 1.98 0.36 9.08
N SER A 59 0.66 0.46 9.13
CA SER A 59 -0.05 1.74 9.21
C SER A 59 0.01 2.32 10.63
N SER A 60 -0.26 3.63 10.75
CA SER A 60 -0.40 4.30 12.06
C SER A 60 -1.48 3.69 12.97
N HIS A 61 -2.41 2.91 12.41
CA HIS A 61 -3.49 2.24 13.14
C HIS A 61 -3.15 0.78 13.51
N GLY A 62 -1.93 0.32 13.20
CA GLY A 62 -1.42 -1.02 13.52
C GLY A 62 -1.72 -2.10 12.48
N TYR A 63 -2.42 -1.78 11.39
CA TYR A 63 -2.71 -2.74 10.32
C TYR A 63 -1.58 -2.84 9.29
N VAL A 64 -1.35 -4.04 8.75
CA VAL A 64 -0.44 -4.27 7.61
C VAL A 64 -1.07 -3.73 6.32
N ARG A 65 -0.30 -2.96 5.56
CA ARG A 65 -0.65 -2.50 4.21
C ARG A 65 0.29 -3.08 3.17
N VAL A 66 -0.25 -3.33 1.98
CA VAL A 66 0.47 -3.86 0.82
C VAL A 66 0.45 -2.83 -0.31
N THR A 67 1.59 -2.60 -0.94
CA THR A 67 1.68 -1.75 -2.13
C THR A 67 1.22 -2.54 -3.36
N LEU A 68 0.25 -2.01 -4.11
CA LEU A 68 -0.31 -2.65 -5.31
C LEU A 68 0.26 -2.12 -6.63
N GLY A 69 1.13 -1.11 -6.57
CA GLY A 69 1.70 -0.43 -7.74
C GLY A 69 1.02 0.90 -8.02
N SER A 70 1.64 1.74 -8.85
CA SER A 70 1.10 3.06 -9.25
C SER A 70 0.66 3.96 -8.07
N GLY A 71 1.32 3.84 -6.92
CA GLY A 71 0.99 4.58 -5.70
C GLY A 71 -0.20 4.02 -4.89
N LEU A 72 -0.90 3.01 -5.41
CA LEU A 72 -2.02 2.35 -4.72
C LEU A 72 -1.52 1.44 -3.60
N ARG A 73 -2.25 1.48 -2.49
CA ARG A 73 -1.93 0.77 -1.24
C ARG A 73 -3.22 0.31 -0.59
N GLU A 74 -3.30 -0.96 -0.24
CA GLU A 74 -4.47 -1.53 0.42
C GLU A 74 -4.12 -2.22 1.74
N TYR A 75 -5.11 -2.43 2.60
CA TYR A 75 -4.92 -3.20 3.82
C TYR A 75 -4.87 -4.70 3.50
N GLU A 76 -3.88 -5.41 4.04
CA GLU A 76 -3.67 -6.82 3.74
C GLU A 76 -4.88 -7.69 4.15
N HIS A 77 -5.44 -7.46 5.33
CA HIS A 77 -6.62 -8.20 5.78
C HIS A 77 -7.83 -8.03 4.85
N ILE A 78 -7.99 -6.87 4.21
CA ILE A 78 -9.06 -6.65 3.21
C ILE A 78 -8.77 -7.50 1.97
N LEU A 79 -7.55 -7.45 1.45
CA LEU A 79 -7.16 -8.23 0.27
C LEU A 79 -7.34 -9.74 0.50
N VAL A 80 -6.94 -10.24 1.68
CA VAL A 80 -7.12 -11.65 2.05
C VAL A 80 -8.61 -12.02 2.14
N ALA A 81 -9.41 -11.19 2.81
CA ALA A 81 -10.85 -11.42 2.95
C ALA A 81 -11.58 -11.39 1.60
N GLU A 82 -11.30 -10.39 0.75
CA GLU A 82 -11.90 -10.28 -0.58
C GLU A 82 -11.51 -11.44 -1.49
N LYS A 83 -10.26 -11.89 -1.42
CA LYS A 83 -9.79 -13.08 -2.14
C LYS A 83 -10.54 -14.33 -1.67
N ALA A 84 -10.71 -14.51 -0.36
CA ALA A 84 -11.45 -15.65 0.20
C ALA A 84 -12.94 -15.62 -0.17
N LEU A 85 -13.54 -14.43 -0.27
CA LEU A 85 -14.94 -14.23 -0.68
C LEU A 85 -15.16 -14.36 -2.19
N GLY A 86 -14.11 -14.21 -3.00
CA GLY A 86 -14.23 -14.10 -4.46
C GLY A 86 -14.92 -12.82 -4.93
N ARG A 87 -15.12 -11.83 -4.05
CA ARG A 87 -15.76 -10.55 -4.35
C ARG A 87 -15.25 -9.43 -3.44
N LYS A 88 -15.49 -8.19 -3.84
CA LYS A 88 -15.24 -7.02 -2.99
C LYS A 88 -16.15 -6.98 -1.76
N LEU A 89 -15.65 -6.39 -0.67
CA LEU A 89 -16.47 -6.10 0.51
C LEU A 89 -17.54 -5.06 0.14
N ARG A 90 -18.77 -5.27 0.61
CA ARG A 90 -19.88 -4.34 0.39
C ARG A 90 -19.69 -3.09 1.22
N ASN A 91 -19.64 -1.94 0.56
CA ASN A 91 -19.52 -0.64 1.20
C ASN A 91 -20.75 0.21 0.88
N PHE A 92 -21.54 0.54 1.92
CA PHE A 92 -22.75 1.36 1.80
C PHE A 92 -22.52 2.81 2.25
N GLY A 93 -21.26 3.25 2.33
CA GLY A 93 -20.88 4.58 2.76
C GLY A 93 -20.31 4.63 4.17
N ARG A 94 -19.70 5.78 4.49
CA ARG A 94 -19.03 6.03 5.77
C ARG A 94 -20.04 5.96 6.92
N GLY A 95 -19.74 5.17 7.94
CA GLY A 95 -20.58 5.02 9.13
C GLY A 95 -21.85 4.18 8.90
N ASN A 96 -22.06 3.62 7.70
CA ASN A 96 -23.20 2.74 7.49
C ASN A 96 -23.01 1.43 8.29
N PRO A 97 -23.95 1.07 9.18
CA PRO A 97 -23.84 -0.11 10.04
C PRO A 97 -23.77 -1.43 9.26
N ASN A 98 -24.28 -1.45 8.02
CA ASN A 98 -24.35 -2.64 7.18
C ASN A 98 -23.12 -2.80 6.27
N THR A 99 -22.19 -1.84 6.28
CA THR A 99 -20.91 -1.98 5.55
C THR A 99 -20.14 -3.18 6.08
N GLU A 100 -19.67 -4.03 5.17
CA GLU A 100 -18.84 -5.19 5.50
C GLU A 100 -17.44 -4.72 5.91
N VAL A 101 -16.94 -5.29 7.00
CA VAL A 101 -15.63 -5.03 7.59
C VAL A 101 -14.97 -6.36 7.96
N VAL A 102 -13.65 -6.32 8.12
CA VAL A 102 -12.89 -7.47 8.61
C VAL A 102 -12.59 -7.27 10.09
N HIS A 103 -12.83 -8.31 10.89
CA HIS A 103 -12.47 -8.41 12.28
C HIS A 103 -11.39 -9.50 12.45
N HIS A 104 -10.37 -9.22 13.25
CA HIS A 104 -9.32 -10.17 13.61
C HIS A 104 -9.75 -10.93 14.87
N ILE A 105 -9.90 -12.25 14.77
CA ILE A 105 -10.43 -13.09 15.85
C ILE A 105 -9.51 -13.06 17.07
N ASP A 106 -8.20 -13.13 16.86
CA ASP A 106 -7.18 -13.06 17.91
C ASP A 106 -6.86 -11.63 18.39
N GLY A 107 -7.50 -10.59 17.83
CA GLY A 107 -7.20 -9.18 18.12
C GLY A 107 -5.87 -8.67 17.55
N ASN A 108 -5.01 -9.53 17.01
CA ASN A 108 -3.74 -9.15 16.42
C ASN A 108 -3.92 -8.67 14.97
N LYS A 109 -3.87 -7.35 14.78
CA LYS A 109 -4.01 -6.65 13.49
C LYS A 109 -2.96 -7.02 12.43
N THR A 110 -1.90 -7.75 12.82
CA THR A 110 -0.84 -8.23 11.93
C THR A 110 -1.02 -9.68 11.50
N ASN A 111 -1.84 -10.46 12.21
CA ASN A 111 -2.15 -11.84 11.85
C ASN A 111 -3.28 -11.89 10.80
N ASN A 112 -2.89 -11.84 9.53
CA ASN A 112 -3.83 -11.81 8.40
C ASN A 112 -4.09 -13.21 7.80
N ALA A 113 -3.90 -14.29 8.56
CA ALA A 113 -4.27 -15.64 8.11
C ALA A 113 -5.79 -15.70 7.82
N PRO A 114 -6.25 -16.31 6.71
CA PRO A 114 -7.68 -16.36 6.39
C PRO A 114 -8.55 -16.94 7.52
N SER A 115 -8.02 -17.92 8.27
CA SER A 115 -8.67 -18.53 9.42
C SER A 115 -8.81 -17.60 10.64
N ASN A 116 -8.04 -16.51 10.69
CA ASN A 116 -8.08 -15.51 11.76
C ASN A 116 -8.96 -14.29 11.40
N LEU A 117 -9.53 -14.26 10.19
CA LEU A 117 -10.31 -13.13 9.70
C LEU A 117 -11.79 -13.48 9.65
N LEU A 118 -12.60 -12.68 10.34
CA LEU A 118 -14.05 -12.73 10.30
C LEU A 118 -14.59 -11.55 9.49
N VAL A 119 -15.25 -11.84 8.36
CA VAL A 119 -16.01 -10.81 7.63
C VAL A 119 -17.37 -10.65 8.29
N CYS A 120 -17.70 -9.43 8.70
CA CYS A 120 -18.97 -9.13 9.34
C CYS A 120 -19.40 -7.69 9.06
N THR A 121 -20.60 -7.29 9.48
CA THR A 121 -21.03 -5.89 9.35
C THR A 121 -20.36 -5.01 10.39
N HIS A 122 -20.25 -3.70 10.11
CA HIS A 122 -19.71 -2.73 11.08
C HIS A 122 -20.47 -2.75 12.41
N ARG A 123 -21.80 -2.91 12.35
CA ARG A 123 -22.65 -3.10 13.52
C ARG A 123 -22.27 -4.35 14.30
N TYR A 124 -22.14 -5.50 13.61
CA TYR A 124 -21.81 -6.76 14.27
C TYR A 124 -20.43 -6.72 14.92
N ARG A 125 -19.42 -6.15 14.24
CA ARG A 125 -18.09 -5.95 14.83
C ARG A 125 -18.17 -5.13 16.13
N THR A 126 -18.94 -4.04 16.11
CA THR A 126 -19.09 -3.17 17.29
C THR A 126 -19.76 -3.90 18.45
N GLU A 127 -20.83 -4.64 18.17
CA GLU A 127 -21.54 -5.49 19.14
C GLU A 127 -20.62 -6.57 19.71
N LEU A 128 -19.83 -7.22 18.85
CA LEU A 128 -18.89 -8.25 19.25
C LEU A 128 -17.83 -7.70 20.22
N HIS A 129 -17.24 -6.54 19.93
CA HIS A 129 -16.31 -5.89 20.86
C HIS A 129 -16.98 -5.55 22.19
N HIS A 130 -18.21 -5.02 22.16
CA HIS A 130 -18.96 -4.74 23.39
C HIS A 130 -19.16 -6.00 24.23
N ARG A 131 -19.55 -7.13 23.60
CA ARG A 131 -19.70 -8.41 24.32
C ARG A 131 -18.39 -8.94 24.87
N LEU A 132 -17.31 -8.86 24.10
CA LEU A 132 -15.99 -9.30 24.53
C LEU A 132 -15.48 -8.48 25.72
N GLU A 133 -15.64 -7.16 25.71
CA GLU A 133 -15.25 -6.28 26.82
C GLU A 133 -15.95 -6.61 28.16
N HIS A 134 -17.16 -7.17 28.10
CA HIS A 134 -17.93 -7.59 29.27
C HIS A 134 -17.70 -9.06 29.64
N SER A 135 -16.97 -9.81 28.81
CA SER A 135 -16.77 -11.24 29.01
C SER A 135 -15.55 -11.50 29.91
N PRO A 136 -15.69 -12.29 31.00
CA PRO A 136 -14.54 -12.74 31.77
C PRO A 136 -13.65 -13.73 31.01
N ALA A 137 -14.15 -14.29 29.88
CA ALA A 137 -13.44 -15.30 29.10
C ALA A 137 -12.40 -14.73 28.12
N TRP A 138 -12.26 -13.39 28.02
CA TRP A 138 -11.31 -12.77 27.09
C TRP A 138 -10.59 -11.55 27.72
N PRO A 139 -9.64 -11.76 28.65
CA PRO A 139 -8.99 -10.68 29.38
C PRO A 139 -8.05 -9.82 28.52
N GLU A 140 -7.66 -10.31 27.34
CA GLU A 140 -6.67 -9.65 26.46
C GLU A 140 -7.25 -8.50 25.61
N PHE A 141 -8.57 -8.30 25.63
CA PHE A 141 -9.15 -7.16 24.94
C PHE A 141 -8.88 -5.86 25.72
N GLU A 142 -7.93 -5.05 25.24
CA GLU A 142 -7.78 -3.68 25.74
C GLU A 142 -9.11 -2.93 25.57
N LYS A 143 -9.65 -2.43 26.69
CA LYS A 143 -10.91 -1.67 26.68
C LYS A 143 -10.78 -0.48 25.73
N VAL A 144 -11.75 -0.29 24.84
CA VAL A 144 -11.78 0.86 23.94
C VAL A 144 -12.08 2.12 24.76
N THR A 145 -11.05 2.82 25.22
CA THR A 145 -11.20 4.12 25.91
C THR A 145 -11.66 5.17 24.89
N ARG A 146 -12.98 5.37 24.78
CA ARG A 146 -13.57 6.36 23.86
C ARG A 146 -13.25 7.81 24.22
N ASN A 147 -12.76 8.06 25.44
CA ASN A 147 -12.40 9.38 25.95
C ASN A 147 -10.98 9.43 26.51
N ALA A 148 -10.01 9.71 25.64
CA ALA A 148 -8.85 10.52 25.99
C ALA A 148 -8.89 11.79 25.13
N LYS A 149 -9.91 12.64 25.34
CA LYS A 149 -9.98 13.98 24.75
C LYS A 149 -9.97 15.02 25.84
N GLY A 150 -8.77 15.46 26.16
CA GLY A 150 -8.48 16.64 26.97
C GLY A 150 -7.18 17.33 26.56
N ALA A 151 -6.78 17.25 25.29
CA ALA A 151 -5.72 18.08 24.73
C ALA A 151 -6.19 18.58 23.36
N ARG A 152 -7.03 19.63 23.40
CA ARG A 152 -7.21 20.51 22.25
C ARG A 152 -5.93 21.35 22.20
N HIS A 153 -5.18 21.24 21.10
CA HIS A 153 -4.04 22.11 20.85
C HIS A 153 -4.46 23.57 21.00
N ALA A 154 -3.71 24.30 21.84
CA ALA A 154 -3.72 25.75 21.92
C ALA A 154 -3.15 26.36 20.63
#